data_AF-A0A6P3RYE5-F1
#
_entry.id   AF-A0A6P3RYE5-F1
#
_cell.length_a   1.000
_cell.length_b   1.000
_cell.length_c   1.000
_cell.angle_alpha   90.00
_cell.angle_beta   90.00
_cell.angle_gamma   90.00
#
_symmetry.space_group_name_H-M   'P 1'
#
loop_
_entity.id
_entity.type
_entity.pdbx_description
1 polymer ?
#
loop_
_entity_poly.entity_id
_entity_poly.type
_entity_poly.pdbx_seq_one_letter_code
_entity_poly.pdbx_strand_id
1 'polypeptide(L)'
;AYIATQGPLAETTEDFWRMLWENNSTIVVMLTKLREMGREKCHQYWPAERSARYQYFVVDPMAEYNMPQYILREFKVTDARDGQSRTVRQFQFTDWPEQGVPKSGEGFIDFIGQVHKTKEQFGQDGPISVHC
;
A
#
# COMPACT_ATOMS: atom_id res chain seq x y z
N ALA A 1 -15.39 0.00 3.61
CA ALA A 1 -15.03 -1.31 4.17
C ALA A 1 -13.52 -1.46 4.13
N TYR A 2 -12.95 -2.23 5.06
CA TYR A 2 -11.50 -2.36 5.25
C TYR A 2 -11.07 -3.82 5.37
N ILE A 3 -9.82 -4.10 4.99
CA ILE A 3 -9.07 -5.29 5.40
C ILE A 3 -7.97 -4.78 6.32
N ALA A 4 -7.97 -5.18 7.59
CA ALA A 4 -6.87 -4.92 8.50
C ALA A 4 -5.91 -6.12 8.48
N THR A 5 -4.62 -5.86 8.28
CA THR A 5 -3.58 -6.89 8.24
C THR A 5 -2.28 -6.37 8.84
N GLN A 6 -1.33 -7.26 9.09
CA GLN A 6 0.02 -6.91 9.51
C GLN A 6 0.85 -6.36 8.34
N GLY A 7 1.92 -5.62 8.63
CA GLY A 7 3.01 -5.43 7.68
C GLY A 7 3.46 -6.77 7.09
N PRO A 8 3.49 -6.92 5.74
CA PRO A 8 3.92 -8.16 5.13
C PRO A 8 5.33 -8.57 5.57
N LEU A 9 5.54 -9.88 5.71
CA LEU A 9 6.84 -10.50 5.89
C LEU A 9 7.39 -10.90 4.51
N ALA A 10 8.67 -11.26 4.45
CA ALA A 10 9.26 -11.78 3.22
C ALA A 10 8.50 -13.01 2.70
N GLU A 11 8.12 -13.93 3.61
CA GLU A 11 7.47 -15.20 3.29
C GLU A 11 5.98 -15.03 2.94
N THR A 12 5.36 -13.94 3.37
CA THR A 12 3.93 -13.65 3.15
C THR A 12 3.67 -12.57 2.11
N THR A 13 4.73 -12.02 1.49
CA THR A 13 4.63 -10.99 0.45
C THR A 13 3.80 -11.49 -0.75
N GLU A 14 3.96 -12.74 -1.14
CA GLU A 14 3.17 -13.33 -2.24
C GLU A 14 1.68 -13.46 -1.89
N ASP A 15 1.39 -13.92 -0.67
CA ASP A 15 0.02 -14.06 -0.16
C ASP A 15 -0.67 -12.70 -0.04
N PHE A 16 0.08 -11.65 0.30
CA PHE A 16 -0.42 -10.28 0.37
C PHE A 16 -0.93 -9.80 -1.00
N TRP A 17 -0.14 -9.95 -2.07
CA TRP A 17 -0.59 -9.58 -3.42
C TRP A 17 -1.77 -10.42 -3.89
N ARG A 18 -1.79 -11.71 -3.55
CA ARG A 18 -2.94 -12.59 -3.83
C ARG A 18 -4.20 -12.11 -3.11
N MET A 19 -4.11 -11.76 -1.83
CA MET A 19 -5.22 -11.21 -1.04
C MET A 19 -5.78 -9.94 -1.66
N LEU A 20 -4.92 -9.00 -2.08
CA LEU A 20 -5.36 -7.77 -2.76
C LEU A 20 -6.14 -8.08 -4.03
N TRP A 21 -5.64 -9.00 -4.84
CA TRP A 21 -6.28 -9.40 -6.09
C TRP A 21 -7.63 -10.09 -5.87
N GLU A 22 -7.67 -11.12 -5.02
CA GLU A 22 -8.88 -11.92 -4.79
C GLU A 22 -10.02 -11.13 -4.13
N ASN A 23 -9.67 -10.14 -3.29
CA ASN A 23 -10.65 -9.29 -2.61
C ASN A 23 -10.92 -7.97 -3.35
N ASN A 24 -10.42 -7.82 -4.58
CA ASN A 24 -10.54 -6.59 -5.37
C ASN A 24 -10.06 -5.32 -4.63
N SER A 25 -9.06 -5.46 -3.76
CA SER A 25 -8.50 -4.34 -2.98
C SER A 25 -7.38 -3.66 -3.76
N THR A 26 -7.67 -2.47 -4.27
CA THR A 26 -6.75 -1.68 -5.11
C THR A 26 -6.20 -0.44 -4.40
N ILE A 27 -6.62 -0.19 -3.16
CA ILE A 27 -6.08 0.87 -2.31
C ILE A 27 -5.44 0.22 -1.09
N VAL A 28 -4.15 0.47 -0.91
CA VAL A 28 -3.35 0.00 0.23
C VAL A 28 -2.91 1.20 1.05
N VAL A 29 -3.06 1.11 2.37
CA VAL A 29 -2.62 2.10 3.34
C VAL A 29 -1.58 1.45 4.23
N MET A 30 -0.36 1.98 4.21
CA MET A 30 0.78 1.58 5.03
C MET A 30 1.02 2.65 6.09
N LEU A 31 0.94 2.28 7.36
CA LEU A 31 1.02 3.22 8.49
C LEU A 31 2.36 3.18 9.24
N THR A 32 3.37 2.51 8.68
CA THR A 32 4.71 2.39 9.25
C THR A 32 5.81 2.65 8.24
N LYS A 33 7.00 2.96 8.75
CA LYS A 33 8.25 2.87 7.96
C LYS A 33 8.68 1.40 7.85
N LEU A 34 9.55 1.07 6.91
CA LEU A 34 10.12 -0.28 6.81
C LEU A 34 10.88 -0.67 8.09
N ARG A 35 11.58 0.31 8.69
CA ARG A 35 12.32 0.14 9.94
C ARG A 35 12.09 1.34 10.85
N GLU A 36 11.96 1.06 12.14
CA GLU A 36 11.81 2.05 13.22
C GLU A 36 12.67 1.61 14.41
N MET A 37 13.40 2.54 15.03
CA MET A 37 14.35 2.24 16.11
C MET A 37 15.28 1.05 15.80
N GLY A 38 15.72 0.92 14.55
CA GLY A 38 16.61 -0.15 14.07
C GLY A 38 15.95 -1.51 13.85
N ARG A 39 14.67 -1.68 14.21
CA ARG A 39 13.91 -2.93 14.03
C ARG A 39 13.07 -2.88 12.76
N GLU A 40 13.00 -4.01 12.07
CA GLU A 40 12.09 -4.15 10.93
C GLU A 40 10.64 -4.15 11.42
N LYS A 41 9.80 -3.36 10.74
CA LYS A 41 8.36 -3.26 10.98
C LYS A 41 7.56 -3.86 9.84
N CYS A 42 8.06 -3.72 8.62
CA CYS A 42 7.41 -4.18 7.41
C CYS A 42 8.49 -4.55 6.39
N HIS A 43 8.39 -5.73 5.78
CA HIS A 43 9.21 -6.09 4.63
C HIS A 43 8.78 -5.25 3.42
N GLN A 44 9.73 -4.86 2.57
CA GLN A 44 9.39 -4.14 1.34
C GLN A 44 8.73 -5.11 0.34
N TYR A 45 7.41 -5.17 0.37
CA TYR A 45 6.61 -6.09 -0.46
C TYR A 45 6.36 -5.56 -1.89
N TRP A 46 6.93 -4.42 -2.28
CA TRP A 46 6.73 -3.79 -3.59
C TRP A 46 8.07 -3.58 -4.34
N PRO A 47 8.03 -3.64 -5.68
CA PRO A 47 9.19 -3.28 -6.50
C PRO A 47 9.39 -1.76 -6.54
N ALA A 48 10.65 -1.31 -6.49
CA ALA A 48 11.01 0.11 -6.59
C ALA A 48 11.31 0.55 -8.04
N GLU A 49 12.25 -0.12 -8.72
CA GLU A 49 12.75 0.34 -10.03
C GLU A 49 12.27 -0.49 -11.21
N ARG A 50 12.08 -1.80 -11.01
CA ARG A 50 11.76 -2.75 -12.08
C ARG A 50 10.66 -3.68 -11.62
N SER A 51 9.90 -4.17 -12.59
CA SER A 51 8.84 -5.16 -12.38
C SER A 51 9.34 -6.34 -11.54
N ALA A 52 8.51 -6.77 -10.60
CA ALA A 52 8.75 -7.98 -9.81
C ALA A 52 7.57 -8.94 -9.96
N ARG A 53 7.86 -10.24 -9.87
CA ARG A 53 6.85 -11.29 -9.94
C ARG A 53 6.64 -11.90 -8.56
N TYR A 54 5.39 -11.97 -8.12
CA TYR A 54 4.93 -12.59 -6.88
C TYR A 54 3.91 -13.67 -7.24
N GLN A 55 4.33 -14.94 -7.26
CA GLN A 55 3.57 -16.05 -7.85
C GLN A 55 3.08 -15.76 -9.29
N TYR A 56 1.77 -15.58 -9.45
CA TYR A 56 1.09 -15.34 -10.71
C TYR A 56 1.01 -13.85 -11.05
N PHE A 57 1.32 -12.96 -10.11
CA PHE A 57 1.17 -11.52 -10.28
C PHE A 57 2.48 -10.86 -10.68
N VAL A 58 2.47 -10.13 -11.79
CA VAL A 58 3.54 -9.22 -12.18
C VAL A 58 3.15 -7.83 -11.70
N VAL A 59 3.98 -7.23 -10.86
CA VAL A 59 3.77 -5.89 -10.29
C VAL A 59 4.77 -4.94 -10.94
N ASP A 60 4.26 -4.02 -11.75
CA ASP A 60 5.05 -3.00 -12.44
C ASP A 60 4.92 -1.67 -11.69
N PRO A 61 6.03 -1.05 -11.22
CA PRO A 61 5.99 0.30 -10.67
C PRO A 61 5.70 1.31 -11.80
N MET A 62 4.65 2.12 -11.65
CA MET A 62 4.25 3.11 -12.66
C MET A 62 4.68 4.53 -12.29
N ALA A 63 4.41 4.93 -11.05
CA ALA A 63 4.67 6.28 -10.57
C ALA A 63 4.85 6.29 -9.05
N GLU A 64 5.65 7.25 -8.58
CA GLU A 64 5.81 7.56 -7.16
C GLU A 64 5.72 9.09 -6.98
N TYR A 65 4.88 9.51 -6.04
CA TYR A 65 4.67 10.92 -5.70
C TYR A 65 5.00 11.13 -4.22
N ASN A 66 5.99 11.99 -3.98
CA ASN A 66 6.42 12.35 -2.64
C ASN A 66 5.61 13.56 -2.16
N MET A 67 4.72 13.34 -1.19
CA MET A 67 3.93 14.39 -0.56
C MET A 67 4.55 14.71 0.81
N PRO A 68 4.23 15.86 1.44
CA PRO A 68 4.87 16.26 2.69
C PRO A 68 4.78 15.23 3.84
N GLN A 69 3.68 14.48 3.93
CA GLN A 69 3.39 13.57 5.05
C GLN A 69 3.16 12.11 4.64
N TYR A 70 3.16 11.84 3.33
CA TYR A 70 2.95 10.50 2.81
C TYR A 70 3.58 10.32 1.43
N ILE A 71 3.75 9.07 1.02
CA ILE A 71 4.18 8.71 -0.32
C ILE A 71 3.04 7.98 -1.01
N LEU A 72 2.71 8.36 -2.24
CA LEU A 72 1.78 7.65 -3.09
C LEU A 72 2.54 6.88 -4.16
N ARG A 73 2.37 5.56 -4.20
CA ARG A 73 2.90 4.69 -5.26
C ARG A 73 1.77 4.12 -6.08
N GLU A 74 1.92 4.11 -7.40
CA GLU A 74 1.00 3.46 -8.33
C GLU A 74 1.68 2.25 -8.97
N PHE A 75 1.00 1.11 -8.94
CA PHE A 75 1.45 -0.14 -9.52
C PHE A 75 0.44 -0.64 -10.54
N LYS A 76 0.91 -1.17 -11.66
CA LYS A 76 0.11 -2.03 -12.52
C LYS A 76 0.35 -3.47 -12.08
N VAL A 77 -0.70 -4.14 -11.62
CA VAL A 77 -0.67 -5.55 -11.25
C VAL A 77 -1.33 -6.33 -12.36
N THR A 78 -0.61 -7.29 -12.94
CA THR A 78 -1.09 -8.15 -14.02
C THR A 78 -1.08 -9.60 -13.58
N ASP A 79 -2.22 -10.30 -13.69
CA ASP A 79 -2.29 -11.74 -13.48
C ASP A 79 -1.76 -12.45 -14.73
N ALA A 80 -0.62 -13.10 -14.62
CA ALA A 80 0.06 -13.76 -15.73
C ALA A 80 -0.67 -15.00 -16.25
N ARG A 81 -1.73 -15.46 -15.56
CA ARG A 81 -2.53 -16.63 -15.98
C ARG A 81 -3.53 -16.28 -17.07
N ASP A 82 -4.16 -15.10 -16.98
CA ASP A 82 -5.22 -14.66 -17.90
C ASP A 82 -4.95 -13.30 -18.55
N GLY A 83 -3.90 -12.60 -18.14
CA GLY A 83 -3.48 -11.31 -18.67
C GLY A 83 -4.29 -10.12 -18.16
N GLN A 84 -5.24 -10.31 -17.23
CA GLN A 84 -6.00 -9.21 -16.65
C GLN A 84 -5.07 -8.31 -15.82
N SER A 85 -5.34 -7.00 -15.84
CA SER A 85 -4.54 -6.04 -15.08
C SER A 85 -5.38 -5.04 -14.31
N ARG A 86 -4.86 -4.59 -13.16
CA ARG A 86 -5.48 -3.58 -12.29
C ARG A 86 -4.42 -2.58 -11.84
N THR A 87 -4.83 -1.34 -11.60
CA THR A 87 -3.98 -0.35 -10.93
C THR A 87 -4.19 -0.44 -9.42
N VAL A 88 -3.11 -0.71 -8.68
CA VAL A 88 -3.09 -0.69 -7.21
C VAL A 88 -2.34 0.54 -6.75
N ARG A 89 -2.89 1.27 -5.78
CA ARG A 89 -2.29 2.47 -5.20
C ARG A 89 -1.94 2.23 -3.75
N GLN A 90 -0.69 2.47 -3.38
CA GLN A 90 -0.21 2.40 -2.01
C GLN A 90 0.02 3.81 -1.47
N PHE A 91 -0.61 4.11 -0.34
CA PHE A 91 -0.43 5.31 0.45
C PHE A 91 0.38 4.95 1.69
N GLN A 92 1.61 5.43 1.78
CA GLN A 92 2.46 5.23 2.95
C GLN A 92 2.51 6.51 3.77
N PHE A 93 1.93 6.52 4.97
CA PHE A 93 2.05 7.66 5.89
C PHE A 93 3.45 7.64 6.53
N THR A 94 4.20 8.74 6.41
CA THR A 94 5.62 8.78 6.79
C THR A 94 5.91 9.65 8.02
N ASP A 95 4.92 10.44 8.46
CA ASP A 95 5.06 11.42 9.54
C ASP A 95 4.59 10.90 10.92
N TRP A 96 4.38 9.59 11.04
CA TRP A 96 4.13 8.98 12.36
C TRP A 96 5.44 8.91 13.16
N PRO A 97 5.46 9.40 14.42
CA PRO A 97 6.67 9.36 15.23
C PRO A 97 6.99 7.94 15.72
N GLU A 98 8.27 7.57 15.77
CA GLU A 98 8.70 6.24 16.25
C GLU A 98 8.35 5.98 17.73
N GLN A 99 8.10 7.05 18.50
CA GLN A 99 7.67 6.99 19.89
C GLN A 99 6.42 7.85 20.08
N GLY A 100 5.37 7.26 20.66
CA GLY A 100 4.14 7.95 20.98
C GLY A 100 3.22 8.15 19.76
N VAL A 101 2.60 9.32 19.68
CA VAL A 101 1.62 9.69 18.66
C VAL A 101 1.92 11.09 18.11
N PRO A 102 1.43 11.43 16.90
CA PRO A 102 1.57 12.79 16.37
C PRO A 102 1.02 13.85 17.35
N LYS A 103 1.68 15.01 17.42
CA LYS A 103 1.27 16.13 18.29
C LYS A 103 -0.04 16.78 17.87
N SER A 104 -0.39 16.67 16.59
CA SER A 104 -1.64 17.12 15.99
C SER A 104 -2.17 16.02 15.06
N GLY A 105 -3.48 15.88 14.98
CA GLY A 105 -4.15 14.97 14.05
C GLY A 105 -4.34 15.53 12.65
N GLU A 106 -4.06 16.82 12.41
CA GLU A 106 -4.37 17.52 11.15
C GLU A 106 -3.81 16.80 9.92
N GLY A 107 -2.54 16.42 9.96
CA GLY A 107 -1.91 15.71 8.84
C GLY A 107 -2.48 14.31 8.59
N PHE A 108 -2.82 13.59 9.66
CA PHE A 108 -3.42 12.27 9.54
C PHE A 108 -4.87 12.34 9.05
N ILE A 109 -5.60 13.40 9.42
CA ILE A 109 -6.96 13.67 8.93
C ILE A 109 -6.92 14.00 7.43
N ASP A 110 -6.00 14.86 6.97
CA ASP A 110 -5.84 15.13 5.53
C ASP A 110 -5.46 13.86 4.76
N PHE A 111 -4.52 13.08 5.28
CA PHE A 111 -4.14 11.79 4.71
C PHE A 111 -5.32 10.84 4.50
N ILE A 112 -6.16 10.66 5.54
CA ILE A 112 -7.41 9.88 5.43
C ILE A 112 -8.31 10.45 4.34
N GLY A 113 -8.46 11.79 4.30
CA GLY A 113 -9.20 12.49 3.26
C GLY A 113 -8.71 12.18 1.85
N GLN A 114 -7.39 12.21 1.61
CA GLN A 114 -6.81 11.89 0.30
C GLN A 114 -7.03 10.43 -0.11
N VAL A 115 -6.91 9.48 0.83
CA VAL A 115 -7.18 8.06 0.58
C VAL A 115 -8.63 7.85 0.13
N HIS A 116 -9.59 8.41 0.86
CA HIS A 116 -11.02 8.28 0.54
C HIS A 116 -11.40 9.00 -0.75
N LYS A 117 -10.91 10.22 -0.95
CA LYS A 117 -11.11 10.98 -2.19
C LYS A 117 -10.59 10.21 -3.40
N THR A 118 -9.41 9.59 -3.28
CA THR A 118 -8.84 8.77 -4.36
C THR A 118 -9.69 7.55 -4.65
N LYS A 119 -10.17 6.85 -3.61
CA LYS A 119 -11.07 5.69 -3.77
C LYS A 119 -12.34 6.06 -4.53
N GLU A 120 -12.95 7.20 -4.18
CA GLU A 120 -14.17 7.71 -4.81
C GLU A 120 -13.93 8.16 -6.25
N GLN A 121 -12.90 8.99 -6.48
CA GLN A 121 -12.56 9.55 -7.79
C GLN A 121 -12.32 8.46 -8.85
N PHE A 122 -11.69 7.36 -8.46
CA PHE A 122 -11.40 6.23 -9.36
C PHE A 122 -12.47 5.13 -9.33
N GLY A 123 -13.60 5.33 -8.63
CA GLY A 123 -14.70 4.36 -8.60
C GLY A 123 -14.26 2.97 -8.09
N GLN A 124 -13.39 2.92 -7.08
CA GLN A 124 -12.89 1.65 -6.57
C GLN A 124 -13.89 1.04 -5.59
N ASP A 125 -14.49 -0.10 -5.94
CA ASP A 125 -15.55 -0.71 -5.13
C ASP A 125 -15.02 -1.57 -3.97
N GLY A 126 -13.82 -2.15 -4.12
CA GLY A 126 -13.23 -3.04 -3.13
C GLY A 126 -12.85 -2.37 -1.80
N PRO A 127 -12.49 -3.17 -0.79
CA PRO A 127 -12.08 -2.67 0.52
C PRO A 127 -10.70 -1.99 0.44
N ILE A 128 -10.45 -1.04 1.35
CA ILE A 128 -9.11 -0.48 1.56
C ILE A 128 -8.33 -1.46 2.45
N SER A 129 -7.16 -1.92 1.99
CA SER A 129 -6.26 -2.72 2.82
C SER A 129 -5.38 -1.81 3.67
N VAL A 130 -5.45 -1.94 4.98
CA VAL A 130 -4.71 -1.12 5.95
C VAL A 130 -3.77 -2.02 6.74
N HIS A 131 -2.49 -1.62 6.86
CA HIS A 131 -1.51 -2.33 7.67
C HIS A 131 -0.53 -1.39 8.39
N CYS A 132 0.09 -1.92 9.45
CA CYS A 132 1.15 -1.30 10.22
C CYS A 132 2.23 -2.33 10.58
#